data_AF-A0A4W3K847-F1
#
_entry.id   AF-A0A4W3K847-F1
#
_cell.length_a   1.000
_cell.length_b   1.000
_cell.length_c   1.000
_cell.angle_alpha   90.00
_cell.angle_beta   90.00
_cell.angle_gamma   90.00
#
_symmetry.space_group_name_H-M   'P 1'
#
loop_
_entity.id
_entity.type
_entity.pdbx_description
1 polymer ?
#
loop_
_entity_poly.entity_id
_entity_poly.type
_entity_poly.pdbx_seq_one_letter_code
_entity_poly.pdbx_strand_id
1 'polypeptide(L)'
;MRNWEILFCCLTFLKCFSPPRIIVFPPPPTKGGLAVTTEDLECLVEGEFLNDVIIDFYLKYLLLEKAPKELAKRTHIFSSFFYRRLTRKDAAISEETTNLSIQHKRHQRVKTWTRHVDIFTKDFIFVPVNEESHWYLAVICFPALEKPVYESEVSSEAKVNKSCSTVSSNTEKINDERVSLDEPDTENSVAQDSSMYYFRNVIIASEHSLSPLCLTRYLQIEWEMKREGQRNFTLDNMKGSVPRVPKQDNSSDCGIYLLQYVESFFQNPITNFELPLQLDKWFQRQEVKRKREEIRDLILQLHTLLLQEQYSDLVQGSHRNVKVYFTFNVRWGNSDSHN
;
A
#
# COMPACT_ATOMS: atom_id res chain seq x y z
N MET A 1 28.24 -22.81 -48.94
CA MET A 1 27.13 -22.11 -48.27
C MET A 1 27.58 -21.74 -46.87
N ARG A 2 27.53 -20.46 -46.49
CA ARG A 2 28.33 -19.88 -45.39
C ARG A 2 27.64 -20.12 -44.04
N ASN A 3 28.39 -20.59 -43.04
CA ASN A 3 27.98 -20.82 -41.64
C ASN A 3 27.28 -19.64 -40.93
N TRP A 4 27.26 -18.46 -41.54
CA TRP A 4 26.64 -17.25 -41.00
C TRP A 4 25.11 -17.23 -41.21
N GLU A 5 24.59 -17.91 -42.23
CA GLU A 5 23.13 -18.00 -42.44
C GLU A 5 22.45 -18.89 -41.39
N ILE A 6 23.14 -19.94 -40.91
CA ILE A 6 22.65 -20.80 -39.81
C ILE A 6 22.65 -20.04 -38.48
N LEU A 7 23.66 -19.19 -38.23
CA LEU A 7 23.71 -18.33 -37.04
C LEU A 7 22.66 -17.22 -37.07
N PHE A 8 22.40 -16.63 -38.24
CA PHE A 8 21.33 -15.65 -38.40
C PHE A 8 19.95 -16.29 -38.25
N CYS A 9 19.76 -17.49 -38.80
CA CYS A 9 18.53 -18.27 -38.65
C CYS A 9 18.29 -18.69 -37.19
N CYS A 10 19.33 -19.11 -36.45
CA CYS A 10 19.25 -19.39 -35.02
C CYS A 10 18.95 -18.14 -34.16
N LEU A 11 19.52 -16.98 -34.49
CA LEU A 11 19.23 -15.71 -33.79
C LEU A 11 17.81 -15.19 -34.08
N THR A 12 17.23 -15.50 -35.24
CA THR A 12 15.81 -15.24 -35.52
C THR A 12 14.87 -16.29 -34.92
N PHE A 13 15.30 -17.55 -34.79
CA PHE A 13 14.49 -18.62 -34.17
C PHE A 13 14.42 -18.52 -32.64
N LEU A 14 15.44 -17.97 -31.98
CA LEU A 14 15.46 -17.75 -30.52
C LEU A 14 14.58 -16.57 -30.05
N LYS A 15 13.95 -15.82 -30.96
CA LYS A 15 12.93 -14.81 -30.60
C LYS A 15 11.51 -15.38 -30.44
N CYS A 16 11.31 -16.69 -30.64
CA CYS A 16 9.97 -17.31 -30.68
C CYS A 16 9.51 -18.06 -29.41
N PHE A 17 10.11 -17.85 -28.24
CA PHE A 17 9.71 -18.61 -27.04
C PHE A 17 9.41 -17.78 -25.78
N SER A 18 9.38 -16.45 -25.86
CA SER A 18 8.87 -15.63 -24.76
C SER A 18 7.44 -15.19 -25.11
N PRO A 19 6.46 -15.38 -24.21
CA PRO A 19 5.10 -14.90 -24.45
C PRO A 19 5.14 -13.41 -24.79
N PRO A 20 4.29 -12.96 -25.74
CA PRO A 20 4.28 -11.57 -26.13
C PRO A 20 4.00 -10.69 -24.91
N ARG A 21 4.92 -9.76 -24.64
CA ARG A 21 4.76 -8.74 -23.60
C ARG A 21 3.68 -7.76 -24.03
N ILE A 22 2.68 -7.55 -23.18
CA ILE A 22 1.54 -6.66 -23.44
C ILE A 22 1.90 -5.24 -23.01
N ILE A 23 2.28 -5.05 -21.74
CA ILE A 23 2.67 -3.74 -21.20
C ILE A 23 3.92 -3.83 -20.33
N VAL A 24 4.55 -2.67 -20.12
CA VAL A 24 5.49 -2.44 -19.02
C VAL A 24 4.94 -1.29 -18.18
N PHE A 25 4.70 -1.52 -16.89
CA PHE A 25 4.10 -0.51 -16.01
C PHE A 25 4.97 -0.21 -14.76
N PRO A 26 5.28 1.08 -14.48
CA PRO A 26 5.06 2.23 -15.33
C PRO A 26 5.86 2.13 -16.65
N PRO A 27 5.42 2.79 -17.73
CA PRO A 27 6.10 2.74 -19.01
C PRO A 27 7.46 3.46 -18.98
N PRO A 28 8.42 3.05 -19.83
CA PRO A 28 9.65 3.80 -20.07
C PRO A 28 9.35 5.25 -20.48
N PRO A 29 10.19 6.25 -20.10
CA PRO A 29 11.52 6.13 -19.50
C PRO A 29 11.52 5.94 -17.97
N THR A 30 10.35 5.80 -17.35
CA THR A 30 10.23 5.60 -15.90
C THR A 30 10.94 4.32 -15.47
N LYS A 31 11.78 4.41 -14.44
CA LYS A 31 12.49 3.24 -13.90
C LYS A 31 11.55 2.36 -13.07
N GLY A 32 11.86 1.07 -12.97
CA GLY A 32 11.09 0.13 -12.16
C GLY A 32 9.82 -0.40 -12.84
N GLY A 33 9.77 -0.38 -14.17
CA GLY A 33 8.71 -0.98 -14.96
C GLY A 33 8.60 -2.48 -14.71
N LEU A 34 7.37 -2.96 -14.53
CA LEU A 34 6.99 -4.36 -14.42
C LEU A 34 6.35 -4.79 -15.73
N ALA A 35 6.91 -5.81 -16.38
CA ALA A 35 6.35 -6.35 -17.61
C ALA A 35 5.16 -7.27 -17.29
N VAL A 36 4.07 -7.11 -18.03
CA VAL A 36 2.91 -8.02 -18.01
C VAL A 36 2.80 -8.67 -19.39
N THR A 37 2.68 -9.99 -19.41
CA THR A 37 2.61 -10.82 -20.61
C THR A 37 1.19 -11.34 -20.85
N THR A 38 0.96 -11.97 -22.00
CA THR A 38 -0.30 -12.66 -22.28
C THR A 38 -0.56 -13.83 -21.31
N GLU A 39 0.47 -14.57 -20.91
CA GLU A 39 0.35 -15.67 -19.93
C GLU A 39 -0.10 -15.14 -18.56
N ASP A 40 0.36 -13.96 -18.15
CA ASP A 40 -0.08 -13.34 -16.90
C ASP A 40 -1.59 -13.03 -16.90
N LEU A 41 -2.19 -12.76 -18.06
CA LEU A 41 -3.63 -12.52 -18.16
C LEU A 41 -4.46 -13.79 -17.98
N GLU A 42 -3.87 -14.98 -18.16
CA GLU A 42 -4.60 -16.25 -18.01
C GLU A 42 -5.08 -16.44 -16.58
N CYS A 43 -4.31 -15.96 -15.59
CA CYS A 43 -4.70 -16.04 -14.18
C CYS A 43 -5.89 -15.15 -13.79
N LEU A 44 -6.31 -14.22 -14.67
CA LEU A 44 -7.51 -13.40 -14.49
C LEU A 44 -8.80 -14.11 -14.92
N VAL A 45 -8.73 -15.31 -15.49
CA VAL A 45 -9.92 -16.14 -15.75
C VAL A 45 -10.58 -16.52 -14.42
N GLU A 46 -11.91 -16.66 -14.43
CA GLU A 46 -12.66 -17.08 -13.24
C GLU A 46 -12.18 -18.47 -12.77
N GLY A 47 -12.00 -18.63 -11.47
CA GLY A 47 -11.50 -19.88 -10.87
C GLY A 47 -9.98 -19.96 -10.72
N GLU A 48 -9.20 -19.14 -11.42
CA GLU A 48 -7.73 -19.17 -11.37
C GLU A 48 -7.13 -18.35 -10.21
N PHE A 49 -5.99 -18.79 -9.68
CA PHE A 49 -5.25 -18.03 -8.66
C PHE A 49 -4.43 -16.92 -9.31
N LEU A 50 -4.54 -15.69 -8.81
CA LEU A 50 -3.69 -14.59 -9.29
C LEU A 50 -2.20 -14.90 -9.07
N ASN A 51 -1.38 -14.57 -10.06
CA ASN A 51 0.07 -14.67 -9.97
C ASN A 51 0.71 -13.39 -9.38
N ASP A 52 2.00 -13.46 -9.08
CA ASP A 52 2.75 -12.33 -8.51
C ASP A 52 2.82 -11.12 -9.43
N VAL A 53 2.86 -11.32 -10.76
CA VAL A 53 2.93 -10.23 -11.74
C VAL A 53 1.65 -9.40 -11.69
N ILE A 54 0.47 -10.02 -11.68
CA ILE A 54 -0.81 -9.30 -11.62
C ILE A 54 -0.97 -8.59 -10.27
N ILE A 55 -0.60 -9.23 -9.16
CA ILE A 55 -0.63 -8.59 -7.83
C ILE A 55 0.26 -7.35 -7.80
N ASP A 56 1.54 -7.50 -8.16
CA ASP A 56 2.52 -6.40 -8.10
C ASP A 56 2.20 -5.30 -9.13
N PHE A 57 1.62 -5.65 -10.28
CA PHE A 57 1.13 -4.70 -11.29
C PHE A 57 0.01 -3.84 -10.71
N TYR A 58 -1.06 -4.47 -10.22
CA TYR A 58 -2.25 -3.72 -9.82
C TYR A 58 -2.00 -2.90 -8.57
N LEU A 59 -1.24 -3.42 -7.59
CA LEU A 59 -0.83 -2.63 -6.42
C LEU A 59 -0.01 -1.39 -6.81
N LYS A 60 0.88 -1.52 -7.80
CA LYS A 60 1.65 -0.38 -8.31
C LYS A 60 0.75 0.62 -9.03
N TYR A 61 -0.21 0.14 -9.83
CA TYR A 61 -1.21 0.98 -10.48
C TYR A 61 -2.04 1.76 -9.46
N LEU A 62 -2.53 1.08 -8.42
CA LEU A 62 -3.29 1.72 -7.33
C LEU A 62 -2.48 2.83 -6.65
N LEU A 63 -1.21 2.59 -6.33
CA LEU A 63 -0.36 3.58 -5.68
C LEU A 63 -0.04 4.79 -6.57
N LEU A 64 0.14 4.59 -7.87
CA LEU A 64 0.53 5.66 -8.80
C LEU A 64 -0.66 6.45 -9.34
N GLU A 65 -1.78 5.78 -9.62
CA GLU A 65 -2.90 6.35 -10.38
C GLU A 65 -4.19 6.52 -9.56
N LYS A 66 -4.37 5.79 -8.45
CA LYS A 66 -5.60 5.85 -7.63
C LYS A 66 -5.41 6.50 -6.27
N ALA A 67 -4.24 6.34 -5.64
CA ALA A 67 -3.99 6.88 -4.33
C ALA A 67 -3.93 8.42 -4.34
N PRO A 68 -4.59 9.11 -3.40
CA PRO A 68 -4.40 10.55 -3.20
C PRO A 68 -2.91 10.88 -3.04
N LYS A 69 -2.42 11.94 -3.69
CA LYS A 69 -0.97 12.24 -3.76
C LYS A 69 -0.27 12.29 -2.41
N GLU A 70 -0.92 12.85 -1.39
CA GLU A 70 -0.35 12.92 -0.03
C GLU A 70 -0.32 11.55 0.65
N LEU A 71 -1.37 10.73 0.47
CA LEU A 71 -1.40 9.37 0.98
C LEU A 71 -0.35 8.48 0.28
N ALA A 72 -0.20 8.62 -1.03
CA ALA A 72 0.81 7.90 -1.82
C ALA A 72 2.23 8.20 -1.32
N LYS A 73 2.55 9.46 -1.00
CA LYS A 73 3.86 9.85 -0.42
C LYS A 73 4.10 9.20 0.94
N ARG A 74 3.05 9.06 1.76
CA ARG A 74 3.09 8.47 3.11
C ARG A 74 2.92 6.95 3.09
N THR A 75 2.82 6.33 1.93
CA THR A 75 2.65 4.88 1.75
C THR A 75 3.86 4.24 1.08
N HIS A 76 4.18 3.02 1.47
CA HIS A 76 5.07 2.12 0.74
C HIS A 76 4.38 0.78 0.50
N ILE A 77 4.58 0.20 -0.69
CA ILE A 77 4.12 -1.15 -0.99
C ILE A 77 5.35 -1.98 -1.36
N PHE A 78 5.61 -3.04 -0.60
CA PHE A 78 6.63 -4.01 -0.97
C PHE A 78 6.11 -4.91 -2.11
N SER A 79 7.02 -5.41 -2.95
CA SER A 79 6.66 -6.46 -3.89
C SER A 79 6.33 -7.77 -3.16
N SER A 80 5.51 -8.60 -3.79
CA SER A 80 5.16 -9.95 -3.34
C SER A 80 6.37 -10.85 -3.00
N PHE A 81 7.53 -10.54 -3.58
CA PHE A 81 8.79 -11.23 -3.33
C PHE A 81 9.43 -10.91 -1.98
N PHE A 82 9.12 -9.76 -1.38
CA PHE A 82 9.76 -9.29 -0.15
C PHE A 82 9.60 -10.30 0.99
N TYR A 83 8.36 -10.63 1.34
CA TYR A 83 8.09 -11.48 2.48
C TYR A 83 8.60 -12.91 2.24
N ARG A 84 8.39 -13.46 1.03
CA ARG A 84 8.96 -14.74 0.60
C ARG A 84 10.47 -14.80 0.76
N ARG A 85 11.18 -13.72 0.42
CA ARG A 85 12.65 -13.64 0.56
C ARG A 85 13.09 -13.49 2.00
N LEU A 86 12.34 -12.73 2.80
CA LEU A 86 12.57 -12.54 4.24
C LEU A 86 12.44 -13.87 5.00
N THR A 87 11.40 -14.66 4.72
CA THR A 87 11.07 -15.89 5.48
C THR A 87 11.68 -17.17 4.90
N ARG A 88 12.39 -17.11 3.76
CA ARG A 88 13.08 -18.26 3.17
C ARG A 88 13.89 -19.03 4.23
N LYS A 89 13.65 -20.34 4.33
CA LYS A 89 14.40 -21.24 5.21
C LYS A 89 15.85 -21.29 4.74
N ASP A 90 16.79 -21.21 5.68
CA ASP A 90 18.21 -21.37 5.38
C ASP A 90 18.46 -22.84 4.98
N ALA A 91 19.29 -23.07 3.95
CA ALA A 91 19.82 -24.40 3.72
C ALA A 91 20.73 -24.76 4.90
N ALA A 92 20.72 -26.01 5.34
CA ALA A 92 21.43 -26.51 6.53
C ALA A 92 22.98 -26.47 6.43
N ILE A 93 23.57 -25.52 5.70
CA ILE A 93 25.00 -25.48 5.39
C ILE A 93 25.68 -24.32 6.13
N SER A 94 26.57 -24.74 7.03
CA SER A 94 27.59 -24.00 7.81
C SER A 94 27.07 -22.84 8.68
N GLU A 95 26.66 -23.20 9.90
CA GLU A 95 26.44 -22.27 11.02
C GLU A 95 27.71 -21.52 11.48
N GLU A 96 28.87 -21.82 10.91
CA GLU A 96 30.17 -21.52 11.54
C GLU A 96 30.91 -20.28 11.02
N THR A 97 30.41 -19.57 10.00
CA THR A 97 31.17 -18.46 9.38
C THR A 97 30.69 -17.05 9.72
N THR A 98 29.56 -16.88 10.42
CA THR A 98 29.06 -15.53 10.81
C THR A 98 28.37 -15.55 12.19
N ASN A 99 28.92 -14.80 13.16
CA ASN A 99 28.34 -14.55 14.50
C ASN A 99 27.05 -13.71 14.48
N LEU A 100 26.29 -13.70 13.37
CA LEU A 100 25.08 -12.91 13.21
C LEU A 100 23.86 -13.69 13.69
N SER A 101 22.96 -13.00 14.40
CA SER A 101 21.66 -13.55 14.78
C SER A 101 20.84 -13.94 13.55
N ILE A 102 19.89 -14.86 13.75
CA ILE A 102 18.98 -15.30 12.68
C ILE A 102 18.24 -14.08 12.10
N GLN A 103 17.78 -13.13 12.93
CA GLN A 103 17.07 -11.95 12.41
C GLN A 103 17.95 -11.12 11.46
N HIS A 104 19.23 -10.94 11.79
CA HIS A 104 20.18 -10.23 10.92
C HIS A 104 20.38 -10.96 9.59
N LYS A 105 20.54 -12.29 9.61
CA LYS A 105 20.66 -13.10 8.39
C LYS A 105 19.40 -12.97 7.51
N ARG A 106 18.21 -12.98 8.11
CA ARG A 106 16.94 -12.78 7.38
C ARG A 106 16.85 -11.40 6.73
N HIS A 107 17.18 -10.35 7.50
CA HIS A 107 17.19 -8.96 7.03
C HIS A 107 18.16 -8.75 5.88
N GLN A 108 19.39 -9.29 5.98
CA GLN A 108 20.41 -9.15 4.94
C GLN A 108 19.95 -9.58 3.55
N ARG A 109 19.02 -10.54 3.45
CA ARG A 109 18.45 -11.02 2.18
C ARG A 109 17.56 -10.01 1.49
N VAL A 110 16.99 -9.07 2.24
CA VAL A 110 16.04 -8.07 1.78
C VAL A 110 16.51 -6.63 2.01
N LYS A 111 17.72 -6.43 2.56
CA LYS A 111 18.31 -5.10 2.86
C LYS A 111 18.26 -4.08 1.72
N THR A 112 18.24 -4.54 0.47
CA THR A 112 18.23 -3.69 -0.71
C THR A 112 16.84 -3.18 -1.08
N TRP A 113 15.76 -3.78 -0.57
CA TRP A 113 14.39 -3.34 -0.83
C TRP A 113 14.14 -1.92 -0.31
N THR A 114 14.82 -1.54 0.77
CA THR A 114 14.76 -0.20 1.39
C THR A 114 16.02 0.63 1.12
N ARG A 115 16.75 0.34 0.03
CA ARG A 115 18.00 1.07 -0.28
C ARG A 115 17.77 2.57 -0.51
N HIS A 116 16.63 2.92 -1.12
CA HIS A 116 16.31 4.28 -1.53
C HIS A 116 15.00 4.82 -0.91
N VAL A 117 14.54 4.20 0.17
CA VAL A 117 13.33 4.61 0.88
C VAL A 117 13.53 4.38 2.37
N ASP A 118 13.20 5.40 3.17
CA ASP A 118 13.08 5.26 4.62
C ASP A 118 11.63 4.90 4.97
N ILE A 119 11.40 3.64 5.30
CA ILE A 119 10.07 3.12 5.61
C ILE A 119 9.50 3.66 6.93
N PHE A 120 10.34 4.21 7.83
CA PHE A 120 9.88 4.83 9.07
C PHE A 120 9.35 6.26 8.87
N THR A 121 9.47 6.83 7.67
CA THR A 121 8.78 8.08 7.30
C THR A 121 7.37 7.84 6.77
N LYS A 122 6.97 6.58 6.61
CA LYS A 122 5.67 6.17 6.07
C LYS A 122 4.69 5.95 7.21
N ASP A 123 3.42 6.18 6.92
CA ASP A 123 2.33 5.71 7.77
C ASP A 123 1.99 4.28 7.47
N PHE A 124 1.93 3.91 6.18
CA PHE A 124 1.40 2.63 5.76
C PHE A 124 2.44 1.88 4.93
N ILE A 125 2.75 0.67 5.36
CA ILE A 125 3.60 -0.25 4.61
C ILE A 125 2.77 -1.50 4.31
N PHE A 126 2.40 -1.66 3.04
CA PHE A 126 1.68 -2.81 2.55
C PHE A 126 2.65 -3.93 2.18
N VAL A 127 2.36 -5.13 2.66
CA VAL A 127 3.14 -6.34 2.42
C VAL A 127 2.21 -7.41 1.88
N PRO A 128 2.12 -7.61 0.55
CA PRO A 128 1.43 -8.75 -0.01
C PRO A 128 2.18 -10.03 0.35
N VAL A 129 1.46 -11.02 0.87
CA VAL A 129 2.00 -12.31 1.29
C VAL A 129 1.27 -13.44 0.59
N ASN A 130 2.04 -14.41 0.10
CA ASN A 130 1.53 -15.67 -0.43
C ASN A 130 2.18 -16.82 0.35
N GLU A 131 1.37 -17.58 1.09
CA GLU A 131 1.76 -18.81 1.76
C GLU A 131 0.77 -19.90 1.37
N GLU A 132 1.27 -21.09 0.99
CA GLU A 132 0.42 -22.23 0.62
C GLU A 132 -0.63 -21.92 -0.47
N SER A 133 -0.25 -21.12 -1.47
CA SER A 133 -1.13 -20.66 -2.56
C SER A 133 -2.30 -19.78 -2.09
N HIS A 134 -2.19 -19.19 -0.90
CA HIS A 134 -3.17 -18.26 -0.35
C HIS A 134 -2.58 -16.86 -0.23
N TRP A 135 -3.17 -15.91 -0.95
CA TRP A 135 -2.84 -14.50 -0.85
C TRP A 135 -3.53 -13.85 0.35
N TYR A 136 -2.77 -13.10 1.12
CA TYR A 136 -3.29 -12.21 2.15
C TYR A 136 -2.41 -10.97 2.28
N LEU A 137 -2.94 -9.96 2.97
CA LEU A 137 -2.29 -8.67 3.14
C LEU A 137 -1.84 -8.51 4.59
N ALA A 138 -0.59 -8.07 4.78
CA ALA A 138 -0.16 -7.46 6.02
C ALA A 138 0.05 -5.95 5.81
N VAL A 139 -0.41 -5.13 6.75
CA VAL A 139 -0.26 -3.67 6.74
C VAL A 139 0.38 -3.22 8.04
N ILE A 140 1.58 -2.65 7.95
CA ILE A 140 2.24 -2.00 9.08
C ILE A 140 1.77 -0.56 9.10
N CYS A 141 1.08 -0.17 10.17
CA CYS A 141 0.55 1.18 10.36
C CYS A 141 1.44 1.93 11.34
N PHE A 142 1.75 3.19 11.03
CA PHE A 142 2.53 4.14 11.80
C PHE A 142 3.79 3.54 12.46
N PRO A 143 4.70 2.93 11.69
CA PRO A 143 5.87 2.23 12.21
C PRO A 143 6.79 3.11 13.06
N ALA A 144 6.71 4.44 12.92
CA ALA A 144 7.47 5.40 13.72
C ALA A 144 6.78 5.88 15.01
N LEU A 145 5.49 5.60 15.23
CA LEU A 145 4.82 5.97 16.48
C LEU A 145 5.22 5.04 17.63
N GLU A 146 5.68 5.60 18.74
CA GLU A 146 6.05 4.83 19.94
C GLU A 146 4.86 4.55 20.86
N LYS A 147 3.90 5.48 20.89
CA LYS A 147 2.68 5.39 21.69
C LYS A 147 1.49 5.81 20.82
N PRO A 148 0.28 5.32 21.15
CA PRO A 148 -0.93 5.79 20.49
C PRO A 148 -1.12 7.30 20.69
N VAL A 149 -1.69 7.96 19.68
CA VAL A 149 -1.97 9.40 19.68
C VAL A 149 -3.46 9.59 19.42
N TYR A 150 -4.05 10.52 20.18
CA TYR A 150 -5.41 11.00 19.99
C TYR A 150 -5.35 12.40 19.37
N GLU A 151 -5.97 12.59 18.22
CA GLU A 151 -6.10 13.90 17.58
C GLU A 151 -7.59 14.26 17.53
N SER A 152 -7.98 15.40 18.11
CA SER A 152 -9.30 15.98 17.88
C SER A 152 -9.29 16.76 16.57
N GLU A 153 -10.41 16.75 15.83
CA GLU A 153 -10.63 17.73 14.76
C GLU A 153 -10.67 19.13 15.34
N VAL A 154 -9.52 19.82 15.37
CA VAL A 154 -9.52 21.25 15.63
C VAL A 154 -10.04 21.93 14.37
N SER A 155 -11.23 22.50 14.46
CA SER A 155 -11.83 23.39 13.46
C SER A 155 -10.75 24.31 12.89
N SER A 156 -10.61 24.28 11.58
CA SER A 156 -9.57 24.96 10.82
C SER A 156 -9.81 26.48 10.75
N GLU A 157 -9.62 27.18 11.87
CA GLU A 157 -9.53 28.65 11.91
C GLU A 157 -8.42 29.07 12.90
N ALA A 158 -7.54 29.97 12.43
CA ALA A 158 -6.41 30.61 13.15
C ALA A 158 -5.01 29.94 13.06
N LYS A 159 -4.41 29.96 11.86
CA LYS A 159 -2.98 30.31 11.71
C LYS A 159 -2.83 31.48 10.75
N VAL A 160 -3.27 32.66 11.19
CA VAL A 160 -2.83 33.96 10.67
C VAL A 160 -2.43 34.81 11.88
N ASN A 161 -1.13 35.12 11.96
CA ASN A 161 -0.47 36.08 12.85
C ASN A 161 -0.48 35.69 14.35
N LYS A 162 0.60 35.78 15.12
CA LYS A 162 1.58 36.87 15.15
C LYS A 162 2.83 36.44 15.93
N SER A 163 3.98 36.95 15.51
CA SER A 163 5.23 36.92 16.27
C SER A 163 5.25 37.95 17.41
N CYS A 164 6.16 37.67 18.36
CA CYS A 164 6.94 38.61 19.17
C CYS A 164 6.42 39.09 20.55
N SER A 165 7.24 38.76 21.55
CA SER A 165 7.73 39.51 22.72
C SER A 165 6.78 39.97 23.84
N THR A 166 7.06 39.41 25.03
CA THR A 166 7.36 40.08 26.32
C THR A 166 6.38 41.12 26.87
N VAL A 167 5.85 40.86 28.08
CA VAL A 167 6.02 41.67 29.32
C VAL A 167 5.07 41.14 30.42
N SER A 168 5.59 41.15 31.64
CA SER A 168 5.04 40.71 32.91
C SER A 168 3.77 41.40 33.41
N SER A 169 3.12 40.70 34.36
CA SER A 169 2.52 41.21 35.61
C SER A 169 1.40 42.26 35.53
N ASN A 170 0.17 41.91 35.94
CA ASN A 170 -0.32 42.15 37.30
C ASN A 170 -1.79 41.74 37.48
N THR A 171 -2.04 41.25 38.69
CA THR A 171 -3.30 41.12 39.44
C THR A 171 -4.29 42.25 39.23
N GLU A 172 -5.60 41.93 39.18
CA GLU A 172 -6.60 42.63 40.00
C GLU A 172 -7.87 41.78 40.20
N LYS A 173 -8.32 41.80 41.46
CA LYS A 173 -9.51 41.15 42.00
C LYS A 173 -10.70 42.08 41.84
N ILE A 174 -11.86 41.57 41.43
CA ILE A 174 -13.15 42.12 41.87
C ILE A 174 -14.08 40.94 42.18
N ASN A 175 -14.45 40.86 43.47
CA ASN A 175 -15.55 40.07 44.00
C ASN A 175 -16.87 40.71 43.57
N ASP A 176 -17.87 39.90 43.24
CA ASP A 176 -19.24 40.20 43.66
C ASP A 176 -20.03 38.92 43.86
N GLU A 177 -20.48 38.72 45.11
CA GLU A 177 -21.42 37.68 45.52
C GLU A 177 -22.84 38.13 45.19
N ARG A 178 -23.67 37.23 44.64
CA ARG A 178 -25.08 37.12 45.03
C ARG A 178 -25.66 35.74 44.72
N VAL A 179 -26.30 35.23 45.76
CA VAL A 179 -26.91 33.91 45.95
C VAL A 179 -28.28 33.82 45.28
N SER A 180 -28.58 32.71 44.61
CA SER A 180 -29.89 32.04 44.70
C SER A 180 -29.81 30.60 44.17
N LEU A 181 -30.38 29.70 44.96
CA LEU A 181 -30.55 28.27 44.77
C LEU A 181 -31.55 27.99 43.64
N ASP A 182 -31.27 26.99 42.79
CA ASP A 182 -32.20 25.92 42.40
C ASP A 182 -31.43 24.83 41.61
N GLU A 183 -31.63 23.57 41.99
CA GLU A 183 -31.01 22.32 41.50
C GLU A 183 -31.92 21.65 40.43
N PRO A 184 -31.50 20.58 39.73
CA PRO A 184 -31.21 20.58 38.30
C PRO A 184 -32.30 19.89 37.48
N ASP A 185 -32.58 20.41 36.28
CA ASP A 185 -33.41 19.69 35.31
C ASP A 185 -32.69 19.52 33.97
N THR A 186 -32.51 18.25 33.65
CA THR A 186 -32.37 17.68 32.29
C THR A 186 -31.01 17.83 31.62
N GLU A 187 -30.10 16.92 31.97
CA GLU A 187 -29.10 16.42 31.03
C GLU A 187 -29.79 15.95 29.75
N ASN A 188 -29.66 16.75 28.70
CA ASN A 188 -29.79 16.27 27.34
C ASN A 188 -28.83 17.06 26.43
N SER A 189 -27.55 17.10 26.83
CA SER A 189 -26.49 17.30 25.86
C SER A 189 -26.15 15.93 25.29
N VAL A 190 -26.82 15.57 24.19
CA VAL A 190 -26.27 14.60 23.25
C VAL A 190 -24.87 15.12 22.92
N ALA A 191 -23.84 14.48 23.49
CA ALA A 191 -22.46 14.80 23.22
C ALA A 191 -22.26 14.60 21.72
N GLN A 192 -22.24 15.72 21.01
CA GLN A 192 -22.07 15.77 19.58
C GLN A 192 -20.63 15.35 19.31
N ASP A 193 -20.53 14.07 18.95
CA ASP A 193 -19.44 13.38 18.25
C ASP A 193 -18.17 14.23 18.11
N SER A 194 -17.34 14.21 19.15
CA SER A 194 -15.97 14.70 19.04
C SER A 194 -15.23 13.64 18.23
N SER A 195 -15.10 13.88 16.92
CA SER A 195 -14.35 13.04 15.99
C SER A 195 -12.88 13.02 16.41
N MET A 196 -12.58 12.14 17.35
CA MET A 196 -11.26 11.90 17.90
C MET A 196 -10.63 10.77 17.11
N TYR A 197 -9.59 11.10 16.34
CA TYR A 197 -8.79 10.14 15.60
C TYR A 197 -7.82 9.43 16.53
N TYR A 198 -7.79 8.10 16.46
CA TYR A 198 -6.86 7.28 17.23
C TYR A 198 -5.86 6.61 16.30
N PHE A 199 -4.61 7.04 16.38
CA PHE A 199 -3.51 6.49 15.62
C PHE A 199 -2.64 5.63 16.52
N ARG A 200 -2.27 4.42 16.06
CA ARG A 200 -1.32 3.57 16.77
C ARG A 200 -0.44 2.80 15.80
N ASN A 201 0.74 2.42 16.28
CA ASN A 201 1.53 1.40 15.61
C ASN A 201 0.86 0.01 15.75
N VAL A 202 0.53 -0.62 14.63
CA VAL A 202 -0.16 -1.92 14.58
C VAL A 202 0.21 -2.65 13.30
N ILE A 203 0.31 -3.98 13.36
CA ILE A 203 0.38 -4.82 12.16
C ILE A 203 -0.97 -5.47 11.97
N ILE A 204 -1.66 -5.06 10.90
CA ILE A 204 -2.94 -5.64 10.48
C ILE A 204 -2.61 -6.81 9.57
N ALA A 205 -3.04 -8.03 9.88
CA ALA A 205 -2.78 -9.21 9.06
C ALA A 205 -3.91 -10.24 9.14
N SER A 206 -3.92 -11.21 8.23
CA SER A 206 -4.87 -12.33 8.29
C SER A 206 -4.65 -13.20 9.52
N GLU A 207 -5.73 -13.88 9.93
CA GLU A 207 -5.76 -14.81 11.06
C GLU A 207 -4.74 -15.94 10.88
N HIS A 208 -4.11 -16.38 11.97
CA HIS A 208 -3.10 -17.44 12.00
C HIS A 208 -1.80 -17.20 11.22
N SER A 209 -1.57 -15.99 10.69
CA SER A 209 -0.31 -15.65 10.01
C SER A 209 0.85 -15.47 11.01
N LEU A 210 2.04 -15.97 10.67
CA LEU A 210 3.29 -15.66 11.39
C LEU A 210 3.88 -14.29 10.98
N SER A 211 3.18 -13.57 10.09
CA SER A 211 3.62 -12.30 9.53
C SER A 211 3.88 -11.22 10.58
N PRO A 212 3.01 -11.01 11.61
CA PRO A 212 3.28 -9.99 12.62
C PRO A 212 4.64 -10.20 13.30
N LEU A 213 4.94 -11.43 13.75
CA LEU A 213 6.23 -11.72 14.39
C LEU A 213 7.41 -11.53 13.44
N CYS A 214 7.32 -12.02 12.20
CA CYS A 214 8.39 -11.88 11.20
C CYS A 214 8.64 -10.40 10.84
N LEU A 215 7.57 -9.62 10.66
CA LEU A 215 7.62 -8.21 10.29
C LEU A 215 8.11 -7.33 11.44
N THR A 216 7.65 -7.57 12.68
CA THR A 216 8.17 -6.89 13.88
C THR A 216 9.68 -7.10 14.02
N ARG A 217 10.16 -8.34 13.81
CA ARG A 217 11.61 -8.64 13.83
C ARG A 217 12.36 -7.98 12.68
N TYR A 218 11.76 -7.90 11.50
CA TYR A 218 12.33 -7.15 10.38
C TYR A 218 12.48 -5.66 10.71
N LEU A 219 11.43 -5.04 11.25
CA LEU A 219 11.44 -3.62 11.63
C LEU A 219 12.49 -3.31 12.71
N GLN A 220 12.69 -4.21 13.67
CA GLN A 220 13.77 -4.08 14.66
C GLN A 220 15.14 -3.94 13.99
N ILE A 221 15.50 -4.88 13.10
CA ILE A 221 16.80 -4.84 12.43
C ILE A 221 16.88 -3.68 11.43
N GLU A 222 15.80 -3.36 10.72
CA GLU A 222 15.79 -2.23 9.79
C GLU A 222 16.00 -0.90 10.54
N TRP A 223 15.41 -0.72 11.73
CA TRP A 223 15.62 0.46 12.57
C TRP A 223 17.08 0.56 13.01
N GLU A 224 17.64 -0.51 13.58
CA GLU A 224 19.04 -0.59 14.01
C GLU A 224 20.03 -0.24 12.88
N MET A 225 19.69 -0.59 11.64
CA MET A 225 20.56 -0.38 10.47
C MET A 225 20.42 1.02 9.84
N LYS A 226 19.33 1.75 10.12
CA LYS A 226 18.97 2.97 9.37
C LYS A 226 18.74 4.20 10.22
N ARG A 227 18.43 4.03 11.50
CA ARG A 227 18.07 5.12 12.43
C ARG A 227 19.03 5.12 13.61
N GLU A 228 19.32 6.32 14.09
CA GLU A 228 19.99 6.52 15.37
C GLU A 228 18.94 6.52 16.49
N GLY A 229 19.34 6.02 17.66
CA GLY A 229 18.45 5.93 18.84
C GLY A 229 17.92 4.53 19.08
N GLN A 230 17.70 4.22 20.36
CA GLN A 230 17.17 2.93 20.79
C GLN A 230 15.67 2.88 20.56
N ARG A 231 15.23 1.86 19.83
CA ARG A 231 13.82 1.51 19.68
C ARG A 231 13.68 0.01 19.77
N ASN A 232 12.68 -0.42 20.52
CA ASN A 232 12.31 -1.82 20.61
C ASN A 232 11.01 -2.01 19.86
N PHE A 233 10.95 -3.01 18.99
CA PHE A 233 9.75 -3.50 18.34
C PHE A 233 9.46 -4.89 18.90
N THR A 234 8.39 -4.99 19.66
CA THR A 234 7.89 -6.21 20.30
C THR A 234 6.42 -6.40 19.94
N LEU A 235 5.88 -7.60 20.16
CA LEU A 235 4.45 -7.84 19.95
C LEU A 235 3.57 -7.08 20.96
N ASP A 236 4.14 -6.61 22.08
CA ASP A 236 3.41 -5.82 23.06
C ASP A 236 3.25 -4.36 22.63
N ASN A 237 4.31 -3.80 22.04
CA ASN A 237 4.32 -2.41 21.59
C ASN A 237 3.82 -2.23 20.16
N MET A 238 3.94 -3.24 19.31
CA MET A 238 3.42 -3.26 17.94
C MET A 238 2.54 -4.51 17.79
N LYS A 239 1.34 -4.42 18.37
CA LYS A 239 0.39 -5.54 18.41
C LYS A 239 0.01 -5.97 16.99
N GLY A 240 -0.05 -7.28 16.77
CA GLY A 240 -0.76 -7.84 15.64
C GLY A 240 -2.27 -7.69 15.86
N SER A 241 -3.01 -7.34 14.80
CA SER A 241 -4.47 -7.29 14.81
C SER A 241 -5.02 -7.98 13.58
N VAL A 242 -6.09 -8.74 13.77
CA VAL A 242 -6.87 -9.34 12.69
C VAL A 242 -8.17 -8.56 12.58
N PRO A 243 -8.32 -7.70 11.56
CA PRO A 243 -9.53 -6.90 11.39
C PRO A 243 -10.67 -7.80 10.91
N ARG A 244 -11.90 -7.42 11.23
CA ARG A 244 -13.06 -7.99 10.54
C ARG A 244 -13.20 -7.30 9.20
N VAL A 245 -13.08 -8.04 8.11
CA VAL A 245 -13.18 -7.54 6.73
C VAL A 245 -14.10 -8.45 5.92
N PRO A 246 -14.64 -8.01 4.77
CA PRO A 246 -15.43 -8.88 3.91
C PRO A 246 -14.59 -10.09 3.49
N LYS A 247 -15.09 -11.30 3.73
CA LYS A 247 -14.38 -12.55 3.42
C LYS A 247 -14.84 -13.13 2.08
N GLN A 248 -13.92 -13.74 1.35
CA GLN A 248 -14.21 -14.52 0.15
C GLN A 248 -15.15 -15.69 0.44
N ASP A 249 -15.98 -16.05 -0.54
CA ASP A 249 -16.88 -17.21 -0.52
C ASP A 249 -16.44 -18.34 -1.47
N ASN A 250 -15.36 -18.14 -2.23
CA ASN A 250 -14.75 -19.13 -3.11
C ASN A 250 -13.28 -19.42 -2.74
N SER A 251 -12.65 -20.35 -3.46
CA SER A 251 -11.31 -20.86 -3.15
C SER A 251 -10.15 -20.12 -3.82
N SER A 252 -10.39 -19.27 -4.84
CA SER A 252 -9.33 -18.71 -5.68
C SER A 252 -9.22 -17.19 -5.70
N ASP A 253 -10.22 -16.47 -5.16
CA ASP A 253 -10.26 -15.00 -5.18
C ASP A 253 -9.44 -14.31 -4.08
N CYS A 254 -8.63 -15.04 -3.32
CA CYS A 254 -7.86 -14.45 -2.22
C CYS A 254 -6.95 -13.30 -2.69
N GLY A 255 -6.40 -13.41 -3.90
CA GLY A 255 -5.65 -12.33 -4.55
C GLY A 255 -6.53 -11.15 -4.94
N ILE A 256 -7.76 -11.39 -5.40
CA ILE A 256 -8.72 -10.31 -5.72
C ILE A 256 -9.12 -9.54 -4.47
N TYR A 257 -9.42 -10.23 -3.37
CA TYR A 257 -9.72 -9.58 -2.09
C TYR A 257 -8.52 -8.78 -1.57
N LEU A 258 -7.29 -9.29 -1.70
CA LEU A 258 -6.07 -8.54 -1.38
C LEU A 258 -6.04 -7.20 -2.13
N LEU A 259 -6.26 -7.22 -3.45
CA LEU A 259 -6.26 -6.01 -4.27
C LEU A 259 -7.39 -5.05 -3.89
N GLN A 260 -8.60 -5.58 -3.63
CA GLN A 260 -9.74 -4.78 -3.21
C GLN A 260 -9.52 -4.13 -1.83
N TYR A 261 -8.84 -4.79 -0.88
CA TYR A 261 -8.50 -4.16 0.41
C TYR A 261 -7.63 -2.92 0.22
N VAL A 262 -6.62 -2.99 -0.66
CA VAL A 262 -5.73 -1.86 -0.93
C VAL A 262 -6.46 -0.75 -1.69
N GLU A 263 -7.30 -1.12 -2.65
CA GLU A 263 -8.12 -0.16 -3.39
C GLU A 263 -9.10 0.59 -2.48
N SER A 264 -9.84 -0.15 -1.63
CA SER A 264 -10.77 0.42 -0.65
C SER A 264 -10.05 1.32 0.36
N PHE A 265 -8.84 0.94 0.78
CA PHE A 265 -8.02 1.77 1.65
C PHE A 265 -7.60 3.09 1.00
N PHE A 266 -7.28 3.11 -0.29
CA PHE A 266 -6.92 4.36 -0.98
C PHE A 266 -8.13 5.24 -1.29
N GLN A 267 -9.31 4.64 -1.49
CA GLN A 267 -10.56 5.37 -1.69
C GLN A 267 -11.09 5.98 -0.38
N ASN A 268 -11.08 5.21 0.70
CA ASN A 268 -11.51 5.63 2.02
C ASN A 268 -10.55 5.07 3.10
N PRO A 269 -9.47 5.81 3.43
CA PRO A 269 -8.48 5.37 4.40
C PRO A 269 -9.06 5.16 5.79
N ILE A 270 -8.50 4.18 6.51
CA ILE A 270 -8.84 3.98 7.92
C ILE A 270 -8.29 5.17 8.72
N THR A 271 -9.17 5.85 9.46
CA THR A 271 -8.82 7.02 10.28
C THR A 271 -8.79 6.72 11.78
N ASN A 272 -9.43 5.62 12.21
CA ASN A 272 -9.44 5.16 13.60
C ASN A 272 -8.85 3.74 13.69
N PHE A 273 -7.75 3.59 14.43
CA PHE A 273 -7.02 2.33 14.64
C PHE A 273 -7.30 1.71 16.01
N GLU A 274 -8.45 2.02 16.61
CA GLU A 274 -8.91 1.39 17.83
C GLU A 274 -9.23 -0.08 17.57
N LEU A 275 -8.88 -0.94 18.54
CA LEU A 275 -9.01 -2.38 18.38
C LEU A 275 -10.22 -2.89 19.17
N PRO A 276 -11.02 -3.82 18.62
CA PRO A 276 -10.82 -4.50 17.33
C PRO A 276 -11.24 -3.64 16.12
N LEU A 277 -10.44 -3.68 15.05
CA LEU A 277 -10.78 -3.03 13.78
C LEU A 277 -11.97 -3.74 13.11
N GLN A 278 -13.07 -3.02 12.93
CA GLN A 278 -14.31 -3.54 12.32
C GLN A 278 -14.56 -2.87 10.97
N LEU A 279 -14.38 -3.64 9.91
CA LEU A 279 -14.50 -3.21 8.51
C LEU A 279 -15.38 -4.20 7.73
N ASP A 280 -16.34 -4.87 8.38
CA ASP A 280 -17.18 -5.93 7.78
C ASP A 280 -17.96 -5.48 6.53
N LYS A 281 -18.19 -4.16 6.39
CA LYS A 281 -18.91 -3.53 5.28
C LYS A 281 -18.03 -2.59 4.46
N TRP A 282 -16.71 -2.83 4.44
CA TRP A 282 -15.76 -1.91 3.79
C TRP A 282 -16.01 -1.71 2.29
N PHE A 283 -16.46 -2.77 1.61
CA PHE A 283 -16.86 -2.76 0.20
C PHE A 283 -17.97 -3.78 -0.03
N GLN A 284 -18.70 -3.61 -1.13
CA GLN A 284 -19.76 -4.53 -1.55
C GLN A 284 -19.16 -5.72 -2.31
N ARG A 285 -19.75 -6.92 -2.14
CA ARG A 285 -19.30 -8.11 -2.88
C ARG A 285 -19.34 -7.95 -4.41
N GLN A 286 -20.21 -7.09 -4.90
CA GLN A 286 -20.33 -6.83 -6.33
C GLN A 286 -19.06 -6.20 -6.92
N GLU A 287 -18.32 -5.41 -6.14
CA GLU A 287 -17.06 -4.80 -6.55
C GLU A 287 -15.97 -5.85 -6.82
N VAL A 288 -15.96 -6.94 -6.05
CA VAL A 288 -15.00 -8.05 -6.21
C VAL A 288 -15.35 -8.89 -7.43
N LYS A 289 -16.64 -9.15 -7.68
CA LYS A 289 -17.10 -10.03 -8.78
C LYS A 289 -16.60 -9.60 -10.15
N ARG A 290 -16.56 -8.29 -10.40
CA ARG A 290 -16.12 -7.73 -11.69
C ARG A 290 -14.63 -7.42 -11.73
N LYS A 291 -13.93 -7.54 -10.60
CA LYS A 291 -12.54 -7.07 -10.47
C LYS A 291 -11.58 -7.77 -11.44
N ARG A 292 -11.78 -9.07 -11.70
CA ARG A 292 -10.99 -9.84 -12.67
C ARG A 292 -11.08 -9.22 -14.08
N GLU A 293 -12.31 -8.94 -14.52
CA GLU A 293 -12.58 -8.28 -15.80
C GLU A 293 -12.02 -6.86 -15.82
N GLU A 294 -12.23 -6.08 -14.75
CA GLU A 294 -11.72 -4.71 -14.62
C GLU A 294 -10.19 -4.64 -14.74
N ILE A 295 -9.46 -5.55 -14.08
CA ILE A 295 -8.00 -5.60 -14.18
C ILE A 295 -7.55 -5.97 -15.60
N ARG A 296 -8.24 -6.94 -16.23
CA ARG A 296 -7.94 -7.37 -17.60
C ARG A 296 -8.14 -6.23 -18.59
N ASP A 297 -9.30 -5.58 -18.53
CA ASP A 297 -9.65 -4.46 -19.40
C ASP A 297 -8.71 -3.28 -19.20
N LEU A 298 -8.30 -2.99 -17.96
CA LEU A 298 -7.29 -1.99 -17.66
C LEU A 298 -5.96 -2.30 -18.37
N ILE A 299 -5.46 -3.53 -18.30
CA ILE A 299 -4.20 -3.92 -18.95
C ILE A 299 -4.29 -3.75 -20.47
N LEU A 300 -5.40 -4.18 -21.08
CA LEU A 300 -5.62 -4.05 -22.52
C LEU A 300 -5.80 -2.58 -22.95
N GLN A 301 -6.44 -1.76 -22.12
CA GLN A 301 -6.56 -0.32 -22.34
C GLN A 301 -5.19 0.36 -22.29
N LEU A 302 -4.38 0.07 -21.27
CA LEU A 302 -3.01 0.59 -21.16
C LEU A 302 -2.15 0.16 -22.35
N HIS A 303 -2.29 -1.08 -22.82
CA HIS A 303 -1.62 -1.56 -24.04
C HIS A 303 -1.98 -0.71 -25.26
N THR A 304 -3.28 -0.46 -25.45
CA THR A 304 -3.79 0.34 -26.57
C THR A 304 -3.24 1.77 -26.52
N LEU A 305 -3.23 2.40 -25.34
CA LEU A 305 -2.69 3.74 -25.14
C LEU A 305 -1.20 3.82 -25.45
N LEU A 306 -0.41 2.84 -24.98
CA LEU A 306 1.03 2.78 -25.25
C LEU A 306 1.35 2.60 -26.75
N LEU A 307 0.55 1.82 -27.48
CA LEU A 307 0.68 1.68 -28.93
C LEU A 307 0.34 2.99 -29.65
N GLN A 308 -0.68 3.72 -29.19
CA GLN A 308 -1.06 5.01 -29.75
C GLN A 308 0.04 6.07 -29.54
N GLU A 309 0.65 6.12 -28.36
CA GLU A 309 1.78 7.01 -28.06
C GLU A 309 2.98 6.70 -28.96
N GLN A 310 3.34 5.41 -29.10
CA GLN A 310 4.43 4.99 -29.99
C GLN A 310 4.15 5.34 -31.45
N TYR A 311 2.92 5.16 -31.93
CA TYR A 311 2.54 5.53 -33.28
C TYR A 311 2.58 7.06 -33.48
N SER A 312 2.09 7.83 -32.52
CA SER A 312 2.16 9.30 -32.54
C SER A 312 3.61 9.79 -32.59
N ASP A 313 4.51 9.20 -31.80
CA ASP A 313 5.94 9.55 -31.79
C ASP A 313 6.62 9.22 -33.13
N LEU A 314 6.25 8.10 -33.77
CA LEU A 314 6.76 7.74 -35.10
C LEU A 314 6.29 8.70 -36.19
N VAL A 315 5.03 9.15 -36.13
CA VAL A 315 4.46 10.10 -37.10
C VAL A 315 4.99 11.52 -36.86
N GLN A 316 5.06 11.98 -35.61
CA GLN A 316 5.57 13.30 -35.23
C GLN A 316 7.10 13.39 -35.28
N GLY A 317 7.83 12.27 -35.20
CA GLY A 317 9.26 12.20 -35.47
C GLY A 317 9.65 12.66 -36.89
N SER A 318 8.67 12.75 -37.81
CA SER A 318 8.83 13.34 -39.14
C SER A 318 8.74 14.88 -39.16
N HIS A 319 8.10 15.50 -38.17
CA HIS A 319 7.94 16.96 -38.04
C HIS A 319 8.18 17.42 -36.60
N ARG A 320 9.38 17.95 -36.33
CA ARG A 320 9.81 18.39 -34.99
C ARG A 320 8.81 19.36 -34.33
N ASN A 321 8.54 19.08 -33.05
CA ASN A 321 7.92 19.90 -32.00
C ASN A 321 6.38 19.99 -31.92
N VAL A 322 5.76 19.02 -31.26
CA VAL A 322 4.63 19.26 -30.33
C VAL A 322 4.75 18.29 -29.14
N LYS A 323 4.82 18.79 -27.91
CA LYS A 323 4.68 17.97 -26.71
C LYS A 323 3.19 17.79 -26.42
N VAL A 324 2.67 16.57 -26.53
CA VAL A 324 1.32 16.24 -26.06
C VAL A 324 1.47 15.56 -24.70
N TYR A 325 1.05 16.25 -23.64
CA TYR A 325 0.85 15.64 -22.32
C TYR A 325 -0.63 15.28 -22.22
N PHE A 326 -0.97 14.00 -22.31
CA PHE A 326 -2.29 13.54 -21.86
C PHE A 326 -2.24 13.33 -20.35
N THR A 327 -2.94 14.17 -19.61
CA THR A 327 -3.22 13.92 -18.20
C THR A 327 -4.21 12.76 -18.09
N PHE A 328 -3.82 11.68 -17.40
CA PHE A 328 -4.69 10.56 -17.05
C PHE A 328 -5.86 11.06 -16.19
N ASN A 329 -7.06 11.10 -16.78
CA ASN A 329 -8.31 11.28 -16.07
C ASN A 329 -9.27 10.19 -16.53
N VAL A 330 -9.21 9.03 -15.86
CA VAL A 330 -10.20 7.96 -16.05
C VAL A 330 -11.39 8.28 -15.16
N ARG A 331 -12.45 8.82 -15.77
CA ARG A 331 -13.73 9.06 -15.11
C ARG A 331 -14.53 7.75 -15.18
N TRP A 332 -14.65 7.06 -14.05
CA TRP A 332 -15.58 5.93 -13.93
C TRP A 332 -17.01 6.48 -13.98
N GLY A 333 -17.82 5.97 -14.91
CA GLY A 333 -19.24 6.27 -14.98
C GLY A 333 -19.98 5.47 -13.92
N ASN A 334 -20.62 6.16 -12.98
CA ASN A 334 -21.70 5.59 -12.20
C ASN A 334 -22.85 5.28 -13.17
N SER A 335 -23.14 4.01 -13.37
CA SER A 335 -24.41 3.58 -13.94
C SER A 335 -25.48 3.68 -12.85
N ASP A 336 -26.07 4.87 -12.72
CA ASP A 336 -27.37 5.04 -12.10
C ASP A 336 -28.42 4.43 -13.04
N SER A 337 -28.95 3.26 -12.70
CA SER A 337 -30.18 2.75 -13.30
C SER A 337 -31.33 3.01 -12.33
N HIS A 338 -31.88 4.22 -12.39
CA HIS A 338 -33.27 4.47 -12.03
C HIS A 338 -34.15 4.25 -13.25
N ASN A 339 -34.96 3.21 -13.19
CA ASN A 339 -36.38 3.24 -13.56
C ASN A 339 -37.10 2.05 -12.94
#